data_AF-A0A358EEV2-F1
#
_entry.id   AF-A0A358EEV2-F1
#
_cell.length_a   1.000
_cell.length_b   1.000
_cell.length_c   1.000
_cell.angle_alpha   90.00
_cell.angle_beta   90.00
_cell.angle_gamma   90.00
#
_symmetry.space_group_name_H-M   'P 1'
#
loop_
_entity.id
_entity.type
_entity.pdbx_description
1 polymer ?
#
loop_
_entity_poly.entity_id
_entity_poly.type
_entity_poly.pdbx_seq_one_letter_code
_entity_poly.pdbx_strand_id
1 'polypeptide(L)'
;MKAIGFVVAVGSLTPIPITAQDWTQREFPLAPPNSSGNFVAPYFDGFYPNADGTYTLSFGFMNRNDEELIEIELGPNNFIEPAEFDGDQPTSFPTVRYSGFGGPRERGVFGVVVPADFEGDVWWTLTTDGYTTRVPGRLVSPGPIIKGAYELSTGPMAAGTLRPTIHWHEAAEGQWGLEGNWKPETLTAMVGEPISLNFWAKDRGERELGTVNVSLWKYQGPTGGNISFESLVEAIPNARARRGARQPGPGPLLTRQTVNLPLEGPHAHHGRFTATFDTPGEYVIRVKVDSFGLTDSSPGHQCCWSNGYIRVSVNEE
;
A
#
# COMPACT_ATOMS: atom_id res chain seq x y z
N MET A 1 -16.15 19.69 -85.17
CA MET A 1 -16.51 18.69 -84.14
C MET A 1 -15.78 19.04 -82.86
N LYS A 2 -16.49 18.99 -81.73
CA LYS A 2 -16.09 19.56 -80.43
C LYS A 2 -14.97 18.74 -79.77
N ALA A 3 -13.95 19.41 -79.26
CA ALA A 3 -12.97 18.82 -78.35
C ALA A 3 -13.59 18.67 -76.96
N ILE A 4 -13.58 17.46 -76.41
CA ILE A 4 -14.03 17.16 -75.05
C ILE A 4 -12.82 17.29 -74.13
N GLY A 5 -12.80 18.34 -73.30
CA GLY A 5 -11.80 18.51 -72.24
C GLY A 5 -12.20 17.69 -71.02
N PHE A 6 -11.32 16.80 -70.57
CA PHE A 6 -11.49 16.03 -69.34
C PHE A 6 -10.91 16.84 -68.17
N VAL A 7 -11.74 17.24 -67.22
CA VAL A 7 -11.29 17.87 -65.97
C VAL A 7 -11.12 16.78 -64.92
N VAL A 8 -9.89 16.56 -64.48
CA VAL A 8 -9.59 15.68 -63.34
C VAL A 8 -9.60 16.55 -62.08
N ALA A 9 -10.63 16.37 -61.24
CA ALA A 9 -10.66 16.96 -59.91
C ALA A 9 -9.86 16.07 -58.95
N VAL A 10 -8.70 16.55 -58.50
CA VAL A 10 -7.93 15.90 -57.43
C VAL A 10 -8.49 16.38 -56.10
N GLY A 11 -9.33 15.54 -55.47
CA GLY A 11 -9.80 15.78 -54.11
C GLY A 11 -8.66 15.63 -53.11
N SER A 12 -8.39 16.68 -52.34
CA SER A 12 -7.46 16.64 -51.20
C SER A 12 -8.02 15.73 -50.11
N LEU A 13 -7.46 14.53 -49.97
CA LEU A 13 -7.71 13.65 -48.83
C LEU A 13 -7.03 14.29 -47.61
N THR A 14 -7.82 14.92 -46.74
CA THR A 14 -7.35 15.25 -45.38
C THR A 14 -7.12 13.93 -44.65
N PRO A 15 -5.90 13.63 -44.15
CA PRO A 15 -5.69 12.45 -43.35
C PRO A 15 -6.54 12.57 -42.09
N ILE A 16 -7.54 11.70 -41.97
CA ILE A 16 -8.18 11.45 -40.67
C ILE A 16 -7.07 10.86 -39.81
N PRO A 17 -6.73 11.46 -38.65
CA PRO A 17 -5.81 10.81 -37.74
C PRO A 17 -6.42 9.45 -37.39
N ILE A 18 -5.78 8.39 -37.88
CA ILE A 18 -6.02 7.06 -37.37
C ILE A 18 -5.51 7.14 -35.94
N THR A 19 -6.42 7.32 -34.97
CA THR A 19 -6.14 6.91 -33.60
C THR A 19 -5.97 5.41 -33.68
N ALA A 20 -4.73 4.95 -33.93
CA ALA A 20 -4.37 3.58 -33.65
C ALA A 20 -4.89 3.28 -32.25
N GLN A 21 -5.57 2.15 -32.08
CA GLN A 21 -6.16 1.74 -30.82
C GLN A 21 -5.14 1.99 -29.70
N ASP A 22 -5.38 3.04 -28.91
CA ASP A 22 -4.54 3.32 -27.76
C ASP A 22 -4.99 2.33 -26.68
N TRP A 23 -4.43 1.12 -26.76
CA TRP A 23 -4.72 0.04 -25.84
C TRP A 23 -4.27 0.36 -24.41
N THR A 24 -3.64 1.51 -24.15
CA THR A 24 -3.33 2.00 -22.79
C THR A 24 -4.48 2.76 -22.15
N GLN A 25 -5.60 2.95 -22.87
CA GLN A 25 -6.79 3.61 -22.34
C GLN A 25 -7.30 2.96 -21.07
N ARG A 26 -7.63 3.82 -20.10
CA ARG A 26 -8.07 3.46 -18.73
C ARG A 26 -9.31 2.56 -18.70
N GLU A 27 -10.08 2.56 -19.78
CA GLU A 27 -11.32 1.79 -19.98
C GLU A 27 -11.09 0.29 -20.27
N PHE A 28 -9.86 -0.12 -20.58
CA PHE A 28 -9.50 -1.52 -20.80
C PHE A 28 -8.81 -2.11 -19.56
N PRO A 29 -9.55 -2.77 -18.64
CA PRO A 29 -8.97 -3.25 -17.37
C PRO A 29 -7.87 -4.32 -17.56
N LEU A 30 -7.84 -4.98 -18.72
CA LEU A 30 -6.83 -5.98 -19.08
C LEU A 30 -5.68 -5.43 -19.93
N ALA A 31 -5.68 -4.13 -20.22
CA ALA A 31 -4.55 -3.49 -20.89
C ALA A 31 -3.25 -3.69 -20.11
N PRO A 32 -2.10 -3.83 -20.79
CA PRO A 32 -0.80 -3.74 -20.14
C PRO A 32 -0.66 -2.42 -19.35
N PRO A 33 0.12 -2.41 -18.26
CA PRO A 33 0.46 -1.16 -17.60
C PRO A 33 1.30 -0.26 -18.52
N ASN A 34 1.30 1.03 -18.23
CA ASN A 34 2.11 2.07 -18.87
C ASN A 34 3.00 2.75 -17.82
N SER A 35 4.05 3.47 -18.26
CA SER A 35 4.99 4.12 -17.32
C SER A 35 4.33 5.20 -16.46
N SER A 36 3.38 5.94 -17.04
CA SER A 36 2.68 7.08 -16.45
C SER A 36 1.32 7.33 -17.10
N GLY A 37 0.50 8.22 -16.53
CA GLY A 37 -0.77 8.68 -17.08
C GLY A 37 -1.96 7.72 -16.87
N ASN A 38 -1.80 6.69 -16.04
CA ASN A 38 -2.88 5.79 -15.65
C ASN A 38 -3.62 6.25 -14.39
N PHE A 39 -4.43 5.37 -13.81
CA PHE A 39 -5.19 5.61 -12.58
C PHE A 39 -4.74 4.70 -11.43
N VAL A 40 -5.17 5.04 -10.23
CA VAL A 40 -5.15 4.11 -9.09
C VAL A 40 -6.55 3.52 -8.89
N ALA A 41 -6.61 2.22 -8.65
CA ALA A 41 -7.84 1.50 -8.35
C ALA A 41 -7.86 1.03 -6.89
N PRO A 42 -8.92 1.32 -6.12
CA PRO A 42 -9.10 0.74 -4.81
C PRO A 42 -9.56 -0.71 -4.95
N TYR A 43 -9.24 -1.53 -3.97
CA TYR A 43 -9.70 -2.90 -3.90
C TYR A 43 -10.09 -3.29 -2.48
N PHE A 44 -11.13 -4.10 -2.40
CA PHE A 44 -11.46 -4.87 -1.21
C PHE A 44 -10.68 -6.19 -1.25
N ASP A 45 -9.97 -6.52 -0.18
CA ASP A 45 -9.23 -7.78 -0.03
C ASP A 45 -10.11 -8.88 0.57
N GLY A 46 -11.09 -8.51 1.40
CA GLY A 46 -11.90 -9.40 2.22
C GLY A 46 -12.09 -8.83 3.63
N PHE A 47 -12.71 -9.59 4.52
CA PHE A 47 -12.92 -9.19 5.91
C PHE A 47 -12.35 -10.20 6.90
N TYR A 48 -12.05 -9.75 8.12
CA TYR A 48 -11.57 -10.59 9.22
C TYR A 48 -12.55 -10.51 10.40
N PRO A 49 -12.93 -11.63 11.02
CA PRO A 49 -13.58 -11.60 12.31
C PRO A 49 -12.57 -11.24 13.41
N ASN A 50 -12.96 -10.34 14.31
CA ASN A 50 -12.20 -9.95 15.48
C ASN A 50 -12.66 -10.72 16.71
N ALA A 51 -11.80 -10.84 17.72
CA ALA A 51 -12.08 -11.61 18.94
C ALA A 51 -13.24 -11.03 19.78
N ASP A 52 -13.50 -9.72 19.66
CA ASP A 52 -14.59 -9.01 20.33
C ASP A 52 -15.93 -9.10 19.58
N GLY A 53 -15.98 -9.82 18.46
CA GLY A 53 -17.16 -10.00 17.63
C GLY A 53 -17.33 -8.94 16.54
N THR A 54 -16.50 -7.89 16.49
CA THR A 54 -16.47 -6.95 15.37
C THR A 54 -15.80 -7.57 14.13
N TYR A 55 -15.81 -6.84 13.02
CA TYR A 55 -15.13 -7.25 11.79
C TYR A 55 -14.21 -6.16 11.26
N THR A 56 -13.06 -6.54 10.72
CA THR A 56 -12.15 -5.63 10.02
C THR A 56 -12.26 -5.85 8.51
N LEU A 57 -12.76 -4.84 7.79
CA LEU A 57 -12.79 -4.79 6.33
C LEU A 57 -11.43 -4.35 5.80
N SER A 58 -10.77 -5.19 5.00
CA SER A 58 -9.42 -4.92 4.49
C SER A 58 -9.45 -4.30 3.09
N PHE A 59 -8.74 -3.20 2.93
CA PHE A 59 -8.60 -2.51 1.65
C PHE A 59 -7.15 -2.47 1.17
N GLY A 60 -6.99 -2.42 -0.14
CA GLY A 60 -5.72 -2.32 -0.83
C GLY A 60 -5.88 -1.51 -2.12
N PHE A 61 -4.80 -1.30 -2.86
CA PHE A 61 -4.86 -0.55 -4.11
C PHE A 61 -3.92 -1.10 -5.18
N MET A 62 -4.21 -0.80 -6.43
CA MET A 62 -3.29 -0.98 -7.56
C MET A 62 -3.07 0.36 -8.23
N ASN A 63 -1.85 0.88 -8.13
CA ASN A 63 -1.41 1.92 -9.05
C ASN A 63 -1.10 1.24 -10.38
N ARG A 64 -1.82 1.63 -11.44
CA ARG A 64 -1.72 1.03 -12.78
C ARG A 64 -0.51 1.50 -13.58
N ASN A 65 0.22 2.49 -13.08
CA ASN A 65 1.49 2.91 -13.66
C ASN A 65 2.61 1.92 -13.30
N ASP A 66 3.73 2.00 -14.01
CA ASP A 66 4.92 1.18 -13.75
C ASP A 66 5.98 1.89 -12.87
N GLU A 67 5.95 3.22 -12.87
CA GLU A 67 6.93 4.06 -12.17
C GLU A 67 6.29 5.24 -11.43
N GLU A 68 5.35 5.95 -12.07
CA GLU A 68 4.74 7.16 -11.52
C GLU A 68 4.03 6.93 -10.16
N LEU A 69 4.37 7.74 -9.16
CA LEU A 69 3.61 7.90 -7.92
C LEU A 69 2.35 8.71 -8.23
N ILE A 70 1.19 8.20 -7.81
CA ILE A 70 -0.06 8.96 -7.82
C ILE A 70 -0.33 9.44 -6.40
N GLU A 71 -0.77 10.69 -6.28
CA GLU A 71 -1.19 11.29 -5.01
C GLU A 71 -2.59 11.88 -5.16
N ILE A 72 -3.46 11.56 -4.20
CA ILE A 72 -4.84 12.04 -4.17
C ILE A 72 -5.18 12.39 -2.74
N GLU A 73 -5.28 13.68 -2.45
CA GLU A 73 -5.68 14.20 -1.15
C GLU A 73 -7.08 13.71 -0.75
N LEU A 74 -7.30 13.58 0.56
CA LEU A 74 -8.62 13.28 1.11
C LEU A 74 -9.63 14.33 0.64
N GLY A 75 -10.85 13.89 0.34
CA GLY A 75 -11.93 14.76 -0.11
C GLY A 75 -12.62 14.21 -1.36
N PRO A 76 -13.14 15.06 -2.27
CA PRO A 76 -14.03 14.62 -3.35
C PRO A 76 -13.46 13.56 -4.30
N ASN A 77 -12.13 13.42 -4.36
CA ASN A 77 -11.44 12.46 -5.21
C ASN A 77 -10.87 11.26 -4.45
N ASN A 78 -10.92 11.26 -3.12
CA ASN A 78 -10.47 10.16 -2.27
C ASN A 78 -11.25 10.20 -0.95
N PHE A 79 -12.32 9.43 -0.88
CA PHE A 79 -13.22 9.41 0.26
C PHE A 79 -13.80 8.03 0.50
N ILE A 80 -14.19 7.79 1.75
CA ILE A 80 -14.91 6.62 2.20
C ILE A 80 -16.34 6.99 2.60
N GLU A 81 -17.29 6.14 2.21
CA GLU A 81 -18.67 6.22 2.68
C GLU A 81 -19.04 4.92 3.41
N PRO A 82 -19.71 4.96 4.58
CA PRO A 82 -20.13 6.16 5.32
C PRO A 82 -18.98 7.03 5.82
N ALA A 83 -19.24 8.34 5.96
CA ALA A 83 -18.22 9.33 6.31
C ALA A 83 -17.60 9.15 7.71
N GLU A 84 -18.21 8.35 8.58
CA GLU A 84 -17.63 8.01 9.89
C GLU A 84 -16.36 7.13 9.77
N PHE A 85 -16.17 6.47 8.63
CA PHE A 85 -14.98 5.66 8.33
C PHE A 85 -13.96 6.40 7.45
N ASP A 86 -14.22 7.67 7.13
CA ASP A 86 -13.37 8.49 6.27
C ASP A 86 -12.27 9.20 7.05
N GLY A 87 -11.08 9.32 6.45
CA GLY A 87 -9.99 10.15 6.95
C GLY A 87 -8.65 9.42 7.15
N ASP A 88 -8.69 8.11 7.39
CA ASP A 88 -7.48 7.33 7.66
C ASP A 88 -6.98 6.52 6.44
N GLN A 89 -7.60 6.64 5.26
CA GLN A 89 -7.15 5.99 4.02
C GLN A 89 -5.89 6.64 3.42
N PRO A 90 -5.09 5.96 2.57
CA PRO A 90 -3.87 6.55 2.03
C PRO A 90 -4.18 7.71 1.07
N THR A 91 -3.29 8.71 1.02
CA THR A 91 -3.29 9.75 -0.03
C THR A 91 -2.13 9.58 -1.02
N SER A 92 -1.17 8.71 -0.72
CA SER A 92 -0.02 8.41 -1.58
C SER A 92 -0.06 6.95 -2.03
N PHE A 93 0.00 6.75 -3.35
CA PHE A 93 -0.21 5.47 -4.00
C PHE A 93 1.05 5.06 -4.77
N PRO A 94 2.12 4.65 -4.08
CA PRO A 94 3.34 4.20 -4.73
C PRO A 94 3.05 2.96 -5.56
N THR A 95 3.82 2.81 -6.61
CA THR A 95 3.73 1.67 -7.50
C THR A 95 4.49 0.49 -6.88
N VAL A 96 3.85 -0.68 -6.77
CA VAL A 96 4.40 -1.86 -6.09
C VAL A 96 4.57 -3.04 -7.05
N ARG A 97 5.60 -3.87 -6.83
CA ARG A 97 5.84 -5.09 -7.61
C ARG A 97 6.22 -6.24 -6.71
N TYR A 98 5.25 -7.11 -6.47
CA TYR A 98 5.49 -8.36 -5.78
C TYR A 98 5.70 -9.50 -6.78
N SER A 99 6.67 -10.37 -6.49
CA SER A 99 6.90 -11.57 -7.29
C SER A 99 5.79 -12.61 -7.08
N GLY A 100 5.65 -13.54 -8.03
CA GLY A 100 4.69 -14.65 -7.92
C GLY A 100 3.25 -14.15 -7.90
N PHE A 101 2.39 -14.76 -7.08
CA PHE A 101 0.96 -14.41 -6.97
C PHE A 101 0.69 -13.07 -6.26
N GLY A 102 1.71 -12.32 -5.86
CA GLY A 102 1.53 -11.00 -5.25
C GLY A 102 1.01 -9.95 -6.25
N GLY A 103 1.51 -9.97 -7.49
CA GLY A 103 1.12 -9.02 -8.54
C GLY A 103 1.48 -7.56 -8.20
N PRO A 104 1.02 -6.59 -9.01
CA PRO A 104 1.29 -5.17 -8.82
C PRO A 104 0.28 -4.49 -7.87
N ARG A 105 -0.13 -5.18 -6.79
CA ARG A 105 -1.17 -4.69 -5.87
C ARG A 105 -0.64 -4.65 -4.44
N GLU A 106 -0.88 -3.53 -3.76
CA GLU A 106 -0.72 -3.43 -2.31
C GLU A 106 -2.01 -3.91 -1.65
N ARG A 107 -1.88 -4.76 -0.63
CA ARG A 107 -3.01 -5.43 0.05
C ARG A 107 -3.01 -5.04 1.51
N GLY A 108 -4.20 -4.98 2.12
CA GLY A 108 -4.36 -4.60 3.52
C GLY A 108 -3.56 -3.36 3.87
N VAL A 109 -3.70 -2.33 3.04
CA VAL A 109 -3.05 -1.02 3.19
C VAL A 109 -3.66 -0.23 4.34
N PHE A 110 -4.94 -0.49 4.65
CA PHE A 110 -5.63 -0.15 5.90
C PHE A 110 -6.81 -1.10 6.12
N GLY A 111 -7.36 -1.07 7.33
CA GLY A 111 -8.58 -1.77 7.69
C GLY A 111 -9.61 -0.81 8.27
N VAL A 112 -10.89 -1.09 8.00
CA VAL A 112 -12.03 -0.40 8.62
C VAL A 112 -12.73 -1.38 9.55
N VAL A 113 -12.83 -1.03 10.84
CA VAL A 113 -13.54 -1.86 11.83
C VAL A 113 -15.02 -1.52 11.80
N VAL A 114 -15.87 -2.53 11.62
CA VAL A 114 -17.32 -2.42 11.63
C VAL A 114 -17.92 -3.29 12.73
N PRO A 115 -19.07 -2.91 13.34
CA PRO A 115 -19.65 -3.66 14.44
C PRO A 115 -20.16 -5.05 14.02
N ALA A 116 -20.46 -5.90 15.00
CA ALA A 116 -20.93 -7.28 14.80
C ALA A 116 -22.24 -7.36 14.00
N ASP A 117 -23.09 -6.35 14.13
CA ASP A 117 -24.39 -6.21 13.47
C ASP A 117 -24.33 -5.27 12.25
N PHE A 118 -23.14 -5.02 11.70
CA PHE A 118 -22.97 -4.16 10.54
C PHE A 118 -23.76 -4.68 9.33
N GLU A 119 -24.60 -3.81 8.78
CA GLU A 119 -25.32 -4.04 7.53
C GLU A 119 -24.89 -3.01 6.48
N GLY A 120 -24.84 -3.46 5.22
CA GLY A 120 -24.50 -2.59 4.09
C GLY A 120 -23.05 -2.69 3.65
N ASP A 121 -22.53 -1.58 3.13
CA ASP A 121 -21.24 -1.49 2.46
C ASP A 121 -20.44 -0.28 2.99
N VAL A 122 -19.12 -0.46 3.09
CA VAL A 122 -18.15 0.64 3.17
C VAL A 122 -17.53 0.84 1.79
N TRP A 123 -17.86 1.94 1.13
CA TRP A 123 -17.36 2.27 -0.20
C TRP A 123 -16.10 3.12 -0.11
N TRP A 124 -15.02 2.68 -0.76
CA TRP A 124 -13.86 3.53 -0.99
C TRP A 124 -13.81 3.97 -2.46
N THR A 125 -13.77 5.28 -2.69
CA THR A 125 -13.81 5.90 -4.01
C THR A 125 -12.52 6.68 -4.27
N LEU A 126 -11.92 6.46 -5.44
CA LEU A 126 -10.73 7.17 -5.93
C LEU A 126 -10.99 7.74 -7.32
N THR A 127 -10.61 9.00 -7.54
CA THR A 127 -10.68 9.68 -8.84
C THR A 127 -9.29 10.16 -9.24
N THR A 128 -8.77 9.68 -10.38
CA THR A 128 -7.52 10.15 -10.99
C THR A 128 -7.82 10.82 -12.33
N ASP A 129 -7.45 12.09 -12.52
CA ASP A 129 -7.74 12.91 -13.71
C ASP A 129 -9.16 12.72 -14.28
N GLY A 130 -10.17 12.79 -13.42
CA GLY A 130 -11.58 12.63 -13.81
C GLY A 130 -12.05 11.19 -14.06
N TYR A 131 -11.17 10.19 -13.94
CA TYR A 131 -11.55 8.78 -13.99
C TYR A 131 -11.77 8.23 -12.59
N THR A 132 -13.01 7.89 -12.27
CA THR A 132 -13.41 7.40 -10.94
C THR A 132 -13.50 5.87 -10.90
N THR A 133 -12.92 5.29 -9.86
CA THR A 133 -13.06 3.89 -9.50
C THR A 133 -13.50 3.77 -8.05
N ARG A 134 -14.27 2.74 -7.73
CA ARG A 134 -14.71 2.49 -6.34
C ARG A 134 -14.92 1.02 -6.07
N VAL A 135 -14.82 0.64 -4.81
CA VAL A 135 -15.02 -0.75 -4.37
C VAL A 135 -15.81 -0.81 -3.07
N PRO A 136 -16.76 -1.75 -2.92
CA PRO A 136 -17.45 -1.97 -1.66
C PRO A 136 -16.70 -2.99 -0.79
N GLY A 137 -16.39 -2.60 0.45
CA GLY A 137 -16.12 -3.52 1.55
C GLY A 137 -17.43 -3.94 2.20
N ARG A 138 -17.62 -5.25 2.37
CA ARG A 138 -18.88 -5.83 2.85
C ARG A 138 -18.66 -7.19 3.50
N LEU A 139 -19.56 -7.56 4.41
CA LEU A 139 -19.56 -8.88 5.06
C LEU A 139 -20.36 -9.92 4.25
N VAL A 140 -21.42 -9.47 3.58
CA VAL A 140 -22.37 -10.34 2.87
C VAL A 140 -22.37 -9.98 1.38
N SER A 141 -22.18 -10.98 0.52
CA SER A 141 -22.32 -10.85 -0.92
C SER A 141 -23.81 -10.84 -1.31
N PRO A 142 -24.25 -9.94 -2.21
CA PRO A 142 -25.63 -9.89 -2.69
C PRO A 142 -25.99 -11.04 -3.65
N GLY A 143 -25.06 -11.99 -3.85
CA GLY A 143 -25.24 -13.11 -4.75
C GLY A 143 -26.40 -14.05 -4.33
N PRO A 144 -27.12 -14.65 -5.29
CA PRO A 144 -28.26 -15.52 -4.98
C PRO A 144 -27.86 -16.86 -4.36
N ILE A 145 -26.60 -17.29 -4.53
CA ILE A 145 -26.11 -18.62 -4.13
C ILE A 145 -25.03 -18.51 -3.05
N ILE A 146 -24.00 -17.68 -3.28
CA ILE A 146 -22.91 -17.45 -2.32
C ILE A 146 -23.17 -16.10 -1.64
N LYS A 147 -23.56 -16.16 -0.37
CA LYS A 147 -23.90 -14.98 0.44
C LYS A 147 -22.75 -14.46 1.32
N GLY A 148 -21.66 -15.21 1.51
CA GLY A 148 -20.49 -14.69 2.21
C GLY A 148 -19.65 -13.79 1.30
N ALA A 149 -19.20 -12.63 1.80
CA ALA A 149 -18.00 -12.01 1.24
C ALA A 149 -16.76 -12.84 1.59
N TYR A 150 -15.58 -12.47 1.06
CA TYR A 150 -14.37 -13.26 1.27
C TYR A 150 -13.86 -13.12 2.71
N GLU A 151 -14.25 -14.05 3.58
CA GLU A 151 -13.75 -14.15 4.95
C GLU A 151 -12.30 -14.62 4.94
N LEU A 152 -11.44 -13.85 5.59
CA LEU A 152 -10.01 -14.08 5.70
C LEU A 152 -9.66 -14.49 7.13
N SER A 153 -8.60 -15.30 7.26
CA SER A 153 -8.19 -15.83 8.55
C SER A 153 -7.18 -14.92 9.27
N THR A 154 -7.33 -14.83 10.59
CA THR A 154 -6.31 -14.31 11.51
C THR A 154 -5.49 -15.40 12.19
N GLY A 155 -5.87 -16.66 11.98
CA GLY A 155 -5.18 -17.84 12.49
C GLY A 155 -3.89 -18.16 11.72
N PRO A 156 -3.12 -19.14 12.23
CA PRO A 156 -1.85 -19.53 11.61
C PRO A 156 -2.08 -20.10 10.21
N MET A 157 -1.16 -19.76 9.31
CA MET A 157 -1.07 -20.40 8.00
C MET A 157 -0.60 -21.85 8.12
N ALA A 158 -0.62 -22.60 7.02
CA ALA A 158 -0.39 -24.05 7.05
C ALA A 158 0.96 -24.49 7.66
N ALA A 159 2.01 -23.67 7.58
CA ALA A 159 3.31 -23.90 8.21
C ALA A 159 3.52 -23.04 9.47
N GLY A 160 2.46 -22.47 10.04
CA GLY A 160 2.46 -21.75 11.30
C GLY A 160 2.70 -20.24 11.20
N THR A 161 2.84 -19.65 10.00
CA THR A 161 3.06 -18.20 9.93
C THR A 161 1.85 -17.40 10.39
N LEU A 162 2.11 -16.38 11.20
CA LEU A 162 1.15 -15.38 11.68
C LEU A 162 1.59 -13.98 11.26
N ARG A 163 0.69 -12.99 11.39
CA ARG A 163 1.03 -11.57 11.25
C ARG A 163 2.08 -11.18 12.29
N PRO A 164 3.24 -10.62 11.90
CA PRO A 164 4.21 -10.09 12.85
C PRO A 164 3.61 -9.04 13.78
N THR A 165 4.22 -8.83 14.94
CA THR A 165 3.84 -7.72 15.82
C THR A 165 4.64 -6.46 15.50
N ILE A 166 4.08 -5.31 15.89
CA ILE A 166 4.74 -4.01 15.93
C ILE A 166 4.38 -3.27 17.23
N HIS A 167 5.35 -2.61 17.85
CA HIS A 167 5.17 -1.74 19.00
C HIS A 167 6.15 -0.57 19.02
N TRP A 168 5.79 0.48 19.76
CA TRP A 168 6.52 1.74 19.83
C TRP A 168 7.50 1.85 21.00
N HIS A 169 7.50 0.86 21.91
CA HIS A 169 8.35 0.83 23.12
C HIS A 169 8.88 -0.58 23.36
N GLU A 170 10.16 -0.72 23.73
CA GLU A 170 10.91 -1.99 23.82
C GLU A 170 10.20 -3.12 24.58
N ALA A 171 9.51 -2.82 25.68
CA ALA A 171 8.92 -3.83 26.58
C ALA A 171 7.41 -4.10 26.35
N ALA A 172 6.84 -3.68 25.22
CA ALA A 172 5.43 -3.92 24.91
C ALA A 172 5.21 -5.27 24.21
N GLU A 173 4.05 -5.91 24.44
CA GLU A 173 3.70 -7.19 23.81
C GLU A 173 3.55 -7.12 22.27
N GLY A 174 3.36 -5.90 21.74
CA GLY A 174 3.14 -5.69 20.31
C GLY A 174 1.67 -5.84 19.92
N GLN A 175 1.24 -5.02 18.96
CA GLN A 175 -0.03 -5.20 18.26
C GLN A 175 0.23 -5.75 16.86
N TRP A 176 -0.80 -6.31 16.24
CA TRP A 176 -0.74 -6.88 14.90
C TRP A 176 -2.09 -6.66 14.23
N GLY A 177 -2.11 -6.56 12.90
CA GLY A 177 -3.34 -6.28 12.18
C GLY A 177 -3.16 -5.26 11.06
N LEU A 178 -4.25 -5.04 10.33
CA LEU A 178 -4.30 -4.21 9.12
C LEU A 178 -4.82 -2.81 9.41
N GLU A 179 -5.71 -2.69 10.40
CA GLU A 179 -6.10 -1.46 11.08
C GLU A 179 -4.88 -0.71 11.63
N GLY A 180 -3.83 -1.48 11.93
CA GLY A 180 -2.51 -1.03 12.31
C GLY A 180 -2.42 -0.49 13.73
N ASN A 181 -1.22 -0.59 14.28
CA ASN A 181 -0.89 0.05 15.55
C ASN A 181 -0.60 1.53 15.27
N TRP A 182 -1.33 2.47 15.86
CA TRP A 182 -1.02 3.89 15.72
C TRP A 182 -0.07 4.33 16.83
N LYS A 183 0.99 5.06 16.47
CA LYS A 183 1.84 5.70 17.48
C LYS A 183 1.00 6.72 18.24
N PRO A 184 0.92 6.63 19.58
CA PRO A 184 0.04 7.51 20.34
C PRO A 184 0.52 8.98 20.32
N GLU A 185 1.83 9.21 20.23
CA GLU A 185 2.39 10.55 20.08
C GLU A 185 2.54 10.95 18.61
N THR A 186 2.06 12.15 18.28
CA THR A 186 2.45 12.85 17.05
C THR A 186 3.88 13.37 17.22
N LEU A 187 4.75 13.05 16.26
CA LEU A 187 6.11 13.59 16.22
C LEU A 187 6.10 14.99 15.59
N THR A 188 7.05 15.82 15.97
CA THR A 188 7.29 17.12 15.34
C THR A 188 8.62 17.09 14.60
N ALA A 189 8.65 17.67 13.40
CA ALA A 189 9.86 17.83 12.59
C ALA A 189 9.93 19.24 12.03
N MET A 190 11.13 19.64 11.62
CA MET A 190 11.37 20.83 10.79
C MET A 190 11.73 20.35 9.39
N VAL A 191 11.37 21.12 8.36
CA VAL A 191 11.81 20.84 6.98
C VAL A 191 13.34 20.73 6.95
N GLY A 192 13.85 19.68 6.30
CA GLY A 192 15.28 19.42 6.17
C GLY A 192 15.96 18.78 7.39
N GLU A 193 15.33 18.78 8.57
CA GLU A 193 15.90 18.18 9.78
C GLU A 193 15.46 16.71 9.95
N PRO A 194 16.41 15.76 10.07
CA PRO A 194 16.07 14.36 10.27
C PRO A 194 15.50 14.10 11.67
N ILE A 195 14.33 13.46 11.74
CA ILE A 195 13.79 12.90 12.98
C ILE A 195 14.07 11.41 13.09
N SER A 196 14.17 10.90 14.32
CA SER A 196 14.36 9.48 14.57
C SER A 196 13.03 8.72 14.65
N LEU A 197 12.94 7.60 13.94
CA LEU A 197 11.84 6.65 14.00
C LEU A 197 12.34 5.36 14.65
N ASN A 198 11.78 5.02 15.82
CA ASN A 198 12.12 3.80 16.55
C ASN A 198 10.85 2.99 16.85
N PHE A 199 10.92 1.70 16.59
CA PHE A 199 9.87 0.73 16.87
C PHE A 199 10.46 -0.66 16.92
N TRP A 200 9.71 -1.60 17.49
CA TRP A 200 10.11 -2.99 17.56
C TRP A 200 9.09 -3.84 16.83
N ALA A 201 9.59 -4.85 16.14
CA ALA A 201 8.75 -5.73 15.36
C ALA A 201 9.32 -7.14 15.34
N LYS A 202 8.44 -8.14 15.51
CA LYS A 202 8.85 -9.52 15.75
C LYS A 202 7.90 -10.51 15.10
N ASP A 203 8.47 -11.59 14.59
CA ASP A 203 7.70 -12.76 14.16
C ASP A 203 7.08 -13.47 15.37
N ARG A 204 5.83 -13.89 15.22
CA ARG A 204 5.08 -14.61 16.26
C ARG A 204 4.45 -15.90 15.75
N GLY A 205 4.95 -16.43 14.64
CA GLY A 205 4.46 -17.68 14.06
C GLY A 205 4.53 -18.86 15.04
N GLU A 206 3.64 -19.83 14.86
CA GLU A 206 3.65 -21.13 15.55
C GLU A 206 4.67 -22.09 14.90
N ARG A 207 5.90 -21.61 14.76
CA ARG A 207 7.06 -22.29 14.19
C ARG A 207 8.33 -21.63 14.70
N GLU A 208 9.49 -22.11 14.28
CA GLU A 208 10.75 -21.39 14.51
C GLU A 208 10.64 -19.95 13.98
N LEU A 209 10.98 -18.98 14.82
CA LEU A 209 10.81 -17.57 14.52
C LEU A 209 11.84 -17.11 13.48
N GLY A 210 11.36 -16.39 12.47
CA GLY A 210 12.18 -15.82 11.41
C GLY A 210 12.37 -14.32 11.56
N THR A 211 13.29 -13.76 10.79
CA THR A 211 13.42 -12.31 10.64
C THR A 211 12.16 -11.73 10.02
N VAL A 212 11.85 -10.47 10.35
CA VAL A 212 10.78 -9.70 9.70
C VAL A 212 11.37 -8.65 8.77
N ASN A 213 10.67 -8.38 7.68
CA ASN A 213 10.96 -7.31 6.75
C ASN A 213 10.16 -6.06 7.15
N VAL A 214 10.76 -4.89 7.00
CA VAL A 214 10.14 -3.59 7.26
C VAL A 214 10.25 -2.72 6.02
N SER A 215 9.13 -2.13 5.60
CA SER A 215 9.07 -1.07 4.59
C SER A 215 8.41 0.17 5.16
N LEU A 216 8.93 1.35 4.80
CA LEU A 216 8.40 2.65 5.19
C LEU A 216 8.07 3.46 3.94
N TRP A 217 6.96 4.18 3.97
CA TRP A 217 6.64 5.17 2.94
C TRP A 217 5.66 6.23 3.45
N LYS A 218 5.56 7.32 2.68
CA LYS A 218 4.53 8.36 2.85
C LYS A 218 3.16 7.74 2.60
N TYR A 219 2.37 7.58 3.67
CA TYR A 219 1.01 7.05 3.63
C TYR A 219 0.00 8.16 3.40
N GLN A 220 0.13 9.24 4.19
CA GLN A 220 -0.55 10.51 3.96
C GLN A 220 0.47 11.66 4.02
N GLY A 221 0.16 12.76 3.34
CA GLY A 221 0.94 13.99 3.36
C GLY A 221 0.53 14.96 2.26
N PRO A 222 1.10 16.18 2.24
CA PRO A 222 0.95 17.13 1.15
C PRO A 222 1.32 16.51 -0.21
N THR A 223 0.54 16.87 -1.22
CA THR A 223 0.83 16.52 -2.62
C THR A 223 2.19 17.10 -3.04
N GLY A 224 3.07 16.26 -3.59
CA GLY A 224 4.40 16.65 -4.03
C GLY A 224 5.47 16.69 -2.92
N GLY A 225 5.09 16.66 -1.63
CA GLY A 225 6.05 16.63 -0.53
C GLY A 225 6.70 15.25 -0.36
N ASN A 226 8.02 15.18 -0.20
CA ASN A 226 8.73 13.91 -0.11
C ASN A 226 9.20 13.59 1.32
N ILE A 227 9.34 12.29 1.60
CA ILE A 227 9.99 11.80 2.81
C ILE A 227 11.21 10.99 2.38
N SER A 228 12.40 11.43 2.80
CA SER A 228 13.62 10.66 2.65
C SER A 228 13.84 9.81 3.90
N PHE A 229 13.95 8.50 3.72
CA PHE A 229 14.20 7.56 4.81
C PHE A 229 15.64 7.06 4.77
N GLU A 230 16.27 6.93 5.93
CA GLU A 230 17.52 6.21 6.07
C GLU A 230 17.39 5.09 7.10
N SER A 231 17.90 3.91 6.77
CA SER A 231 18.05 2.81 7.71
C SER A 231 19.27 3.07 8.59
N LEU A 232 19.15 2.80 9.88
CA LEU A 232 20.27 2.66 10.80
C LEU A 232 20.45 1.20 11.25
N VAL A 233 19.68 0.27 10.66
CA VAL A 233 19.74 -1.15 10.96
C VAL A 233 20.89 -1.78 10.18
N GLU A 234 21.73 -2.55 10.87
CA GLU A 234 22.82 -3.29 10.25
C GLU A 234 22.28 -4.38 9.32
N ALA A 235 22.87 -4.47 8.12
CA ALA A 235 22.50 -5.53 7.18
C ALA A 235 22.88 -6.90 7.77
N ILE A 236 21.93 -7.83 7.79
CA ILE A 236 22.17 -9.19 8.26
C ILE A 236 23.08 -9.92 7.24
N PRO A 237 24.29 -10.35 7.63
CA PRO A 237 25.20 -11.05 6.74
C PRO A 237 24.59 -12.37 6.26
N ASN A 238 24.70 -12.66 4.95
CA ASN A 238 24.22 -13.91 4.35
C ASN A 238 22.73 -14.24 4.59
N ALA A 239 21.90 -13.25 4.97
CA ALA A 239 20.45 -13.44 4.92
C ALA A 239 20.08 -13.97 3.54
N ARG A 240 19.16 -14.95 3.47
CA ARG A 240 18.70 -15.55 2.21
C ARG A 240 18.02 -14.49 1.36
N ALA A 241 18.81 -13.64 0.72
CA ALA A 241 18.36 -12.68 -0.23
C ALA A 241 17.71 -13.44 -1.37
N ARG A 242 16.56 -12.96 -1.82
CA ARG A 242 16.05 -13.32 -3.15
C ARG A 242 17.20 -13.09 -4.13
N ARG A 243 17.44 -14.04 -5.05
CA ARG A 243 18.53 -13.94 -6.06
C ARG A 243 18.55 -12.51 -6.65
N GLY A 244 19.62 -11.76 -6.36
CA GLY A 244 19.87 -10.42 -6.91
C GLY A 244 19.48 -9.22 -6.05
N ALA A 245 18.80 -9.39 -4.90
CA ALA A 245 18.46 -8.27 -4.02
C ALA A 245 19.53 -8.06 -2.94
N ARG A 246 20.22 -6.91 -2.96
CA ARG A 246 21.09 -6.51 -1.84
C ARG A 246 20.19 -6.06 -0.68
N GLN A 247 20.33 -6.70 0.48
CA GLN A 247 19.65 -6.24 1.69
C GLN A 247 20.16 -4.83 2.04
N PRO A 248 19.28 -3.83 2.23
CA PRO A 248 19.70 -2.52 2.67
C PRO A 248 20.27 -2.63 4.08
N GLY A 249 21.50 -2.16 4.24
CA GLY A 249 22.07 -1.88 5.56
C GLY A 249 21.86 -0.41 5.92
N PRO A 250 22.72 0.17 6.76
CA PRO A 250 22.65 1.59 7.05
C PRO A 250 22.78 2.43 5.77
N GLY A 251 21.90 3.42 5.62
CA GLY A 251 21.88 4.33 4.47
C GLY A 251 20.49 4.55 3.86
N PRO A 252 20.42 5.29 2.73
CA PRO A 252 19.16 5.72 2.13
C PRO A 252 18.28 4.55 1.70
N LEU A 253 16.98 4.68 1.94
CA LEU A 253 15.96 3.71 1.53
C LEU A 253 15.09 4.28 0.41
N LEU A 254 14.92 3.48 -0.63
CA LEU A 254 13.89 3.74 -1.64
C LEU A 254 12.55 3.19 -1.15
N THR A 255 11.44 3.79 -1.59
CA THR A 255 10.05 3.45 -1.20
C THR A 255 9.69 1.96 -1.34
N ARG A 256 10.41 1.21 -2.19
CA ARG A 256 10.19 -0.22 -2.46
C ARG A 256 11.22 -1.15 -1.79
N GLN A 257 12.15 -0.60 -1.02
CA GLN A 257 13.14 -1.39 -0.31
C GLN A 257 12.60 -1.85 1.05
N THR A 258 13.06 -3.01 1.46
CA THR A 258 12.70 -3.59 2.76
C THR A 258 13.96 -3.82 3.58
N VAL A 259 13.92 -3.51 4.87
CA VAL A 259 15.00 -3.77 5.83
C VAL A 259 14.64 -4.96 6.69
N ASN A 260 15.59 -5.90 6.89
CA ASN A 260 15.39 -7.08 7.74
C ASN A 260 15.82 -6.76 9.16
N LEU A 261 14.96 -7.00 10.14
CA LEU A 261 15.32 -6.82 11.55
C LEU A 261 16.06 -8.06 12.07
N PRO A 262 17.19 -7.87 12.79
CA PRO A 262 17.95 -9.00 13.34
C PRO A 262 17.14 -9.71 14.44
N LEU A 263 17.35 -11.01 14.59
CA LEU A 263 16.71 -11.82 15.64
C LEU A 263 17.44 -11.77 16.99
N GLU A 264 18.74 -11.46 16.96
CA GLU A 264 19.63 -11.57 18.11
C GLU A 264 20.56 -10.35 18.18
N GLY A 265 21.24 -10.21 19.33
CA GLY A 265 22.16 -9.11 19.60
C GLY A 265 21.49 -7.87 20.19
N PRO A 266 22.25 -6.79 20.41
CA PRO A 266 21.80 -5.60 21.14
C PRO A 266 20.69 -4.79 20.43
N HIS A 267 20.41 -5.10 19.16
CA HIS A 267 19.37 -4.45 18.35
C HIS A 267 18.36 -5.45 17.79
N ALA A 268 18.23 -6.62 18.42
CA ALA A 268 17.23 -7.62 18.06
C ALA A 268 15.84 -6.98 17.98
N HIS A 269 15.13 -7.29 16.89
CA HIS A 269 13.76 -6.83 16.62
C HIS A 269 13.58 -5.30 16.54
N HIS A 270 14.66 -4.51 16.55
CA HIS A 270 14.58 -3.07 16.66
C HIS A 270 14.70 -2.41 15.27
N GLY A 271 13.61 -1.79 14.82
CA GLY A 271 13.59 -0.92 13.66
C GLY A 271 14.08 0.48 14.03
N ARG A 272 15.19 0.89 13.42
CA ARG A 272 15.84 2.18 13.66
C ARG A 272 16.04 2.91 12.33
N PHE A 273 15.34 4.03 12.16
CA PHE A 273 15.36 4.80 10.93
C PHE A 273 15.41 6.29 11.22
N THR A 274 15.80 7.07 10.23
CA THR A 274 15.55 8.52 10.20
C THR A 274 14.57 8.85 9.09
N ALA A 275 13.84 9.94 9.26
CA ALA A 275 12.98 10.53 8.24
C ALA A 275 13.25 12.03 8.13
N THR A 276 13.44 12.50 6.91
CA THR A 276 13.61 13.92 6.58
C THR A 276 12.54 14.34 5.58
N PHE A 277 11.92 15.48 5.84
CA PHE A 277 10.81 16.03 5.05
C PHE A 277 11.29 17.26 4.29
N ASP A 278 10.83 17.43 3.05
CA ASP A 278 11.21 18.59 2.22
C ASP A 278 10.14 19.69 2.16
N THR A 279 8.94 19.41 2.68
CA THR A 279 7.77 20.28 2.58
C THR A 279 7.05 20.30 3.94
N PRO A 280 6.56 21.44 4.41
CA PRO A 280 5.79 21.52 5.65
C PRO A 280 4.40 20.89 5.47
N GLY A 281 3.81 20.40 6.57
CA GLY A 281 2.46 19.85 6.60
C GLY A 281 2.30 18.67 7.55
N GLU A 282 1.12 18.08 7.54
CA GLU A 282 0.79 16.89 8.32
C GLU A 282 1.04 15.63 7.48
N TYR A 283 1.83 14.71 8.03
CA TYR A 283 2.19 13.45 7.39
C TYR A 283 1.77 12.26 8.22
N VAL A 284 1.46 11.16 7.53
CA VAL A 284 1.40 9.83 8.14
C VAL A 284 2.43 8.95 7.43
N ILE A 285 3.30 8.32 8.20
CA ILE A 285 4.22 7.29 7.72
C ILE A 285 3.59 5.93 8.01
N ARG A 286 3.46 5.08 6.99
CA ARG A 286 3.13 3.66 7.21
C ARG A 286 4.42 2.87 7.38
N VAL A 287 4.49 2.12 8.47
CA VAL A 287 5.47 1.07 8.73
C VAL A 287 4.80 -0.26 8.46
N LYS A 288 5.14 -0.91 7.36
CA LYS A 288 4.66 -2.27 7.07
C LYS A 288 5.70 -3.26 7.53
N VAL A 289 5.29 -4.15 8.43
CA VAL A 289 6.10 -5.27 8.92
C VAL A 289 5.55 -6.54 8.33
N ASP A 290 6.36 -7.30 7.59
CA ASP A 290 5.96 -8.57 7.02
C ASP A 290 6.97 -9.68 7.30
N SER A 291 6.52 -10.93 7.18
CA SER A 291 7.38 -12.12 7.29
C SER A 291 7.59 -12.78 5.94
N PHE A 292 7.46 -12.03 4.84
CA PHE A 292 7.50 -12.60 3.49
C PHE A 292 8.85 -13.23 3.18
N GLY A 293 8.81 -14.35 2.45
CA GLY A 293 9.99 -15.15 2.14
C GLY A 293 10.17 -16.37 3.04
N LEU A 294 9.37 -16.49 4.10
CA LEU A 294 9.19 -17.74 4.84
C LEU A 294 8.26 -18.70 4.07
N THR A 295 8.32 -20.00 4.38
CA THR A 295 7.77 -21.11 3.57
C THR A 295 6.32 -20.89 3.09
N ASP A 296 5.46 -20.36 3.94
CA ASP A 296 4.03 -20.11 3.70
C ASP A 296 3.68 -18.61 3.79
N SER A 297 4.68 -17.73 3.63
CA SER A 297 4.53 -16.29 3.77
C SER A 297 4.91 -15.57 2.49
N SER A 298 3.92 -14.99 1.83
CA SER A 298 4.11 -14.20 0.62
C SER A 298 3.11 -13.04 0.53
N PRO A 299 3.40 -12.02 -0.29
CA PRO A 299 2.46 -10.92 -0.53
C PRO A 299 1.07 -11.35 -0.99
N GLY A 300 0.91 -12.56 -1.53
CA GLY A 300 -0.39 -13.08 -1.98
C GLY A 300 -1.23 -13.76 -0.89
N HIS A 301 -0.68 -14.06 0.29
CA HIS A 301 -1.30 -14.98 1.25
C HIS A 301 -2.24 -14.31 2.30
N GLN A 302 -2.49 -12.99 2.21
CA GLN A 302 -3.46 -12.26 3.07
C GLN A 302 -3.29 -12.48 4.60
N CYS A 303 -2.11 -12.88 5.07
CA CYS A 303 -1.92 -13.41 6.44
C CYS A 303 -0.76 -12.80 7.20
N CYS A 304 0.18 -12.18 6.50
CA CYS A 304 1.57 -12.26 6.93
C CYS A 304 2.27 -10.90 6.99
N TRP A 305 1.48 -9.84 7.21
CA TRP A 305 1.98 -8.50 7.51
C TRP A 305 1.07 -7.80 8.53
N SER A 306 1.64 -6.80 9.18
CA SER A 306 0.98 -5.85 10.06
C SER A 306 1.36 -4.43 9.68
N ASN A 307 0.50 -3.49 10.04
CA ASN A 307 0.72 -2.06 9.83
C ASN A 307 1.05 -1.36 11.15
N GLY A 308 1.93 -0.37 11.08
CA GLY A 308 2.04 0.70 12.07
C GLY A 308 1.93 2.05 11.38
N TYR A 309 1.40 3.04 12.07
CA TYR A 309 1.24 4.40 11.55
C TYR A 309 1.83 5.42 12.51
N ILE A 310 2.60 6.37 11.96
CA ILE A 310 3.23 7.45 12.72
C ILE A 310 2.75 8.78 12.15
N ARG A 311 2.10 9.60 12.98
CA ARG A 311 1.73 10.98 12.64
C ARG A 311 2.94 11.90 12.87
N VAL A 312 3.20 12.77 11.91
CA VAL A 312 4.28 13.76 11.97
C VAL A 312 3.77 15.12 11.51
N SER A 313 3.92 16.12 12.36
CA SER A 313 3.66 17.52 12.03
C SER A 313 4.98 18.19 11.65
N VAL A 314 5.09 18.67 10.41
CA VAL A 314 6.31 19.24 9.85
C VAL A 314 6.13 20.75 9.70
N ASN A 315 6.95 21.52 10.39
CA ASN A 315 6.93 22.99 10.34
C ASN A 315 7.96 23.54 9.35
N GLU A 316 7.74 24.77 8.90
CA GLU A 316 8.75 25.57 8.21
C GLU A 316 9.98 25.80 9.10
N GLU A 317 11.16 25.90 8.49
CA GLU A 317 12.45 26.20 9.14
C GLU A 317 12.44 27.50 9.97
#